data_AF-A0A8C9HR94-F1
#
_entry.id   AF-A0A8C9HR94-F1
#
_cell.length_a   1.000
_cell.length_b   1.000
_cell.length_c   1.000
_cell.angle_alpha   90.00
_cell.angle_beta   90.00
_cell.angle_gamma   90.00
#
_symmetry.space_group_name_H-M   'P 1'
#
loop_
_entity.id
_entity.type
_entity.pdbx_description
1 polymer ?
#
loop_
_entity_poly.entity_id
_entity_poly.type
_entity_poly.pdbx_seq_one_letter_code
_entity_poly.pdbx_strand_id
1 'polypeptide(L)'
;FSFTLVLRNIAFAVSWRTEKILYRLDVDWPKHPEYFSGTTFCVAVDSLNGLVYIGQRGDNIPKILVFTEDGYFLRAWNYTVDTPHGIFAASTLYEQSIWITDVGSGFFGHTVKKYSSFGDLVQVLGTPGKKGTGLNPLQFDNPAELYVEDTGDIYIVDGDGGLNNRLIKLSQDFMILWLHGENGTGPAKFNIPHSVTVDSAGRVWVADRGNKRIQVFDKDTGEWLGAWNNCFTEEGPSSVRFTPDGKYLIVAQLNLSRLSVVAAPPVGSIGECSVISTIQLADQVLPHLLEVDKKTGAVYVAEIGAKQNHSRWQDI
;
A
#
# COMPACT_ATOMS: atom_id res chain seq x y z
N PHE A 1 -61.71 -12.48 17.87
CA PHE A 1 -60.73 -12.53 16.76
C PHE A 1 -59.82 -11.32 16.89
N SER A 2 -58.50 -11.36 16.87
CA SER A 2 -57.49 -12.41 17.04
C SER A 2 -56.19 -11.66 17.43
N PHE A 3 -55.25 -12.36 18.04
CA PHE A 3 -54.14 -11.85 18.85
C PHE A 3 -53.06 -11.04 18.10
N THR A 4 -52.43 -10.10 18.82
CA THR A 4 -51.10 -9.56 18.47
C THR A 4 -50.04 -10.59 18.85
N LEU A 5 -49.30 -11.09 17.86
CA LEU A 5 -48.19 -12.03 18.07
C LEU A 5 -46.90 -11.25 18.37
N VAL A 6 -46.27 -11.53 19.50
CA VAL A 6 -44.91 -11.09 19.82
C VAL A 6 -43.94 -12.06 19.16
N LEU A 7 -43.14 -11.60 18.20
CA LEU A 7 -42.00 -12.37 17.70
C LEU A 7 -40.76 -11.96 18.50
N ARG A 8 -40.33 -12.83 19.41
CA ARG A 8 -38.98 -12.79 19.99
C ARG A 8 -38.04 -13.50 19.01
N ASN A 9 -36.97 -12.83 18.62
CA ASN A 9 -35.93 -13.44 17.81
C ASN A 9 -35.20 -14.49 18.66
N ILE A 10 -35.34 -15.77 18.32
CA ILE A 10 -34.55 -16.86 18.89
C ILE A 10 -33.42 -17.12 17.90
N ALA A 11 -32.24 -16.56 18.16
CA ALA A 11 -31.04 -16.93 17.44
C ALA A 11 -30.45 -18.18 18.11
N PHE A 12 -30.60 -19.34 17.46
CA PHE A 12 -29.77 -20.50 17.73
C PHE A 12 -28.38 -20.23 17.13
N ALA A 13 -27.41 -19.95 17.99
CA ALA A 13 -26.00 -19.92 17.59
C ALA A 13 -25.52 -21.37 17.40
N VAL A 14 -25.36 -21.79 16.15
CA VAL A 14 -24.55 -22.96 15.82
C VAL A 14 -23.10 -22.48 15.75
N SER A 15 -22.32 -22.81 16.78
CA SER A 15 -20.91 -22.46 16.88
C SER A 15 -20.05 -23.34 15.95
N TRP A 16 -18.87 -22.80 15.59
CA TRP A 16 -17.74 -23.45 14.90
C TRP A 16 -17.70 -23.43 13.36
N ARG A 17 -18.19 -22.39 12.69
CA ARG A 17 -17.62 -22.01 11.39
C ARG A 17 -16.68 -20.82 11.62
N THR A 18 -15.41 -21.00 11.34
CA THR A 18 -14.52 -19.85 11.08
C THR A 18 -15.16 -19.06 9.96
N GLU A 19 -15.51 -17.81 10.20
CA GLU A 19 -15.97 -16.91 9.15
C GLU A 19 -14.85 -16.85 8.10
N LYS A 20 -15.13 -17.38 6.91
CA LYS A 20 -14.18 -17.37 5.80
C LYS A 20 -14.28 -16.00 5.16
N ILE A 21 -13.19 -15.25 5.16
CA ILE A 21 -13.11 -13.98 4.44
C ILE A 21 -13.10 -14.30 2.95
N LEU A 22 -14.07 -13.73 2.24
CA LEU A 22 -14.30 -13.96 0.82
C LEU A 22 -14.38 -12.61 0.13
N TYR A 23 -13.60 -12.45 -0.93
CA TYR A 23 -13.63 -11.29 -1.79
C TYR A 23 -14.17 -11.69 -3.17
N ARG A 24 -14.97 -10.84 -3.80
CA ARG A 24 -15.37 -10.96 -5.21
C ARG A 24 -14.86 -9.79 -6.04
N LEU A 25 -14.54 -10.06 -7.29
CA LEU A 25 -14.19 -9.04 -8.27
C LEU A 25 -15.41 -8.16 -8.56
N ASP A 26 -15.24 -6.86 -8.40
CA ASP A 26 -16.14 -5.82 -8.89
C ASP A 26 -15.80 -5.54 -10.35
N VAL A 27 -16.46 -6.26 -11.25
CA VAL A 27 -16.28 -6.14 -12.71
C VAL A 27 -16.76 -4.81 -13.28
N ASP A 28 -17.49 -4.04 -12.48
CA ASP A 28 -18.10 -2.77 -12.85
C ASP A 28 -17.20 -1.57 -12.56
N TRP A 29 -16.04 -1.80 -11.92
CA TRP A 29 -15.04 -0.81 -11.59
C TRP A 29 -13.75 -1.09 -12.38
N PRO A 30 -13.12 -0.08 -13.01
CA PRO A 30 -13.56 1.32 -13.11
C PRO A 30 -14.67 1.51 -14.15
N LYS A 31 -15.48 2.57 -14.01
CA LYS A 31 -16.32 3.04 -15.12
C LYS A 31 -15.41 3.69 -16.15
N HIS A 32 -15.56 3.33 -17.42
CA HIS A 32 -14.74 3.83 -18.52
C HIS A 32 -13.25 3.48 -18.40
N PRO A 33 -12.87 2.20 -18.63
CA PRO A 33 -11.48 1.75 -18.55
C PRO A 33 -10.55 2.41 -19.59
N GLU A 34 -11.09 3.09 -20.61
CA GLU A 34 -10.31 3.82 -21.62
C GLU A 34 -9.40 4.94 -21.06
N TYR A 35 -9.63 5.42 -19.84
CA TYR A 35 -8.74 6.38 -19.18
C TYR A 35 -7.39 5.78 -18.78
N PHE A 36 -7.29 4.44 -18.71
CA PHE A 36 -6.07 3.72 -18.40
C PHE A 36 -5.23 3.58 -19.67
N SER A 37 -4.45 4.62 -19.94
CA SER A 37 -3.60 4.75 -21.14
C SER A 37 -2.19 4.18 -20.98
N GLY A 38 -1.84 3.66 -19.80
CA GLY A 38 -0.53 3.11 -19.48
C GLY A 38 -0.60 1.96 -18.47
N THR A 39 0.56 1.48 -18.04
CA THR A 39 0.65 0.40 -17.05
C THR A 39 0.30 0.93 -15.68
N THR A 40 -0.76 0.41 -15.06
CA THR A 40 -1.08 0.74 -13.66
C THR A 40 -0.04 0.14 -12.73
N PHE A 41 0.53 0.97 -11.88
CA PHE A 41 1.68 0.60 -11.05
C PHE A 41 1.41 0.77 -9.56
N CYS A 42 0.57 1.73 -9.18
CA CYS A 42 0.19 1.95 -7.80
C CYS A 42 -1.23 2.48 -7.66
N VAL A 43 -1.80 2.27 -6.48
CA VAL A 43 -3.16 2.68 -6.13
C VAL A 43 -3.19 3.18 -4.68
N ALA A 44 -3.99 4.20 -4.41
CA ALA A 44 -4.30 4.68 -3.07
C ALA A 44 -5.80 4.97 -2.96
N VAL A 45 -6.33 4.85 -1.74
CA VAL A 45 -7.73 5.13 -1.44
C VAL A 45 -7.80 6.16 -0.33
N ASP A 46 -8.55 7.22 -0.58
CA ASP A 46 -8.99 8.16 0.43
C ASP A 46 -10.38 7.77 0.90
N SER A 47 -10.43 6.91 1.92
CA SER A 47 -11.67 6.38 2.50
C SER A 47 -12.56 7.43 3.14
N LEU A 48 -12.01 8.60 3.51
CA LEU A 48 -12.78 9.68 4.11
C LEU A 48 -13.59 10.41 3.04
N ASN A 49 -12.99 10.63 1.88
CA ASN A 49 -13.58 11.42 0.79
C ASN A 49 -14.16 10.57 -0.36
N GLY A 50 -14.02 9.24 -0.29
CA GLY A 50 -14.55 8.33 -1.30
C GLY A 50 -13.81 8.41 -2.63
N LEU A 51 -12.49 8.61 -2.60
CA LEU A 51 -11.67 8.80 -3.79
C LEU A 51 -10.63 7.69 -3.95
N VAL A 52 -10.38 7.30 -5.20
CA VAL A 52 -9.36 6.32 -5.57
C VAL A 52 -8.38 6.98 -6.53
N TYR A 53 -7.09 6.91 -6.19
CA TYR A 53 -5.99 7.48 -6.95
C TYR A 53 -5.19 6.37 -7.60
N ILE A 54 -4.91 6.49 -8.88
CA ILE A 54 -4.18 5.50 -9.68
C ILE A 54 -2.93 6.13 -10.26
N GLY A 55 -1.77 5.54 -9.99
CA GLY A 55 -0.52 5.87 -10.66
C GLY A 55 -0.25 4.94 -11.83
N GLN A 56 -0.07 5.52 -13.03
CA GLN A 56 0.26 4.81 -14.26
C GLN A 56 1.61 5.24 -14.84
N ARG A 57 2.27 4.29 -15.50
CA ARG A 57 3.54 4.47 -16.22
C ARG A 57 3.33 4.36 -17.72
N GLY A 58 4.06 5.18 -18.45
CA GLY A 58 4.01 5.29 -19.90
C GLY A 58 4.40 6.69 -20.37
N ASP A 59 4.68 6.82 -21.66
CA ASP A 59 5.12 8.08 -22.26
C ASP A 59 3.94 8.90 -22.75
N ASN A 60 3.97 10.22 -22.54
CA ASN A 60 2.94 11.16 -23.02
C ASN A 60 1.51 10.85 -22.56
N ILE A 61 1.35 10.25 -21.37
CA ILE A 61 0.06 9.97 -20.74
C ILE A 61 -0.12 10.78 -19.45
N PRO A 62 -1.36 10.95 -18.96
CA PRO A 62 -1.58 11.33 -17.58
C PRO A 62 -0.94 10.29 -16.64
N LYS A 63 -0.24 10.73 -15.59
CA LYS A 63 0.48 9.83 -14.68
C LYS A 63 -0.38 9.43 -13.49
N ILE A 64 -1.25 10.33 -13.06
CA ILE A 64 -2.20 10.09 -11.98
C ILE A 64 -3.61 10.24 -12.51
N LEU A 65 -4.47 9.26 -12.22
CA LEU A 65 -5.91 9.32 -12.43
C LEU A 65 -6.63 9.34 -11.09
N VAL A 66 -7.79 10.00 -11.03
CA VAL A 66 -8.64 10.02 -9.84
C VAL A 66 -10.05 9.61 -10.21
N PHE A 67 -10.57 8.67 -9.43
CA PHE A 67 -11.92 8.14 -9.56
C PHE A 67 -12.67 8.29 -8.23
N THR A 68 -13.99 8.19 -8.28
CA THR A 68 -14.78 7.88 -7.09
C THR A 68 -14.61 6.40 -6.72
N GLU A 69 -14.98 6.03 -5.49
CA GLU A 69 -15.08 4.62 -5.07
C GLU A 69 -16.01 3.80 -5.99
N ASP A 70 -17.04 4.43 -6.57
CA ASP A 70 -17.96 3.82 -7.54
C ASP A 70 -17.40 3.73 -8.97
N GLY A 71 -16.18 4.25 -9.19
CA GLY A 71 -15.44 4.10 -10.45
C GLY A 71 -15.66 5.21 -11.47
N TYR A 72 -16.32 6.31 -11.12
CA TYR A 72 -16.46 7.45 -12.03
C TYR A 72 -15.18 8.27 -12.09
N PHE A 73 -14.68 8.53 -13.30
CA PHE A 73 -13.52 9.39 -13.51
C PHE A 73 -13.80 10.83 -13.08
N LEU A 74 -12.85 11.45 -12.39
CA LEU A 74 -12.94 12.83 -11.92
C LEU A 74 -11.91 13.75 -12.57
N ARG A 75 -10.63 13.34 -12.55
CA ARG A 75 -9.51 14.17 -13.01
C ARG A 75 -8.23 13.36 -13.19
N ALA A 76 -7.24 13.97 -13.83
CA ALA A 76 -5.92 13.41 -14.01
C ALA A 76 -4.84 14.51 -14.04
N TRP A 77 -3.59 14.17 -13.72
CA TRP A 77 -2.44 15.07 -13.86
C TRP A 77 -1.12 14.32 -14.14
N ASN A 78 -0.09 15.05 -14.59
CA ASN A 78 1.22 14.47 -14.92
C ASN A 78 2.44 15.37 -14.66
N TYR A 79 2.29 16.70 -14.55
CA TYR A 79 3.38 17.65 -14.85
C TYR A 79 4.65 17.56 -13.99
N THR A 80 4.58 16.98 -12.79
CA THR A 80 5.71 16.84 -11.86
C THR A 80 5.95 15.40 -11.41
N VAL A 81 5.36 14.43 -12.13
CA VAL A 81 5.53 13.00 -11.90
C VAL A 81 6.19 12.39 -13.12
N ASP A 82 7.37 11.83 -12.95
CA ASP A 82 8.10 11.17 -14.03
C ASP A 82 7.68 9.70 -14.14
N THR A 83 8.04 8.88 -13.14
CA THR A 83 7.71 7.46 -13.08
C THR A 83 7.20 7.11 -11.67
N PRO A 84 5.87 7.15 -11.43
CA PRO A 84 5.32 6.88 -10.12
C PRO A 84 5.58 5.41 -9.74
N HIS A 85 5.98 5.16 -8.50
CA HIS A 85 6.15 3.81 -7.97
C HIS A 85 5.15 3.49 -6.88
N GLY A 86 5.05 4.31 -5.84
CA GLY A 86 4.09 4.21 -4.76
C GLY A 86 3.23 5.46 -4.69
N ILE A 87 2.00 5.31 -4.21
CA ILE A 87 1.08 6.41 -3.95
C ILE A 87 0.35 6.14 -2.64
N PHE A 88 0.12 7.19 -1.85
CA PHE A 88 -0.59 7.12 -0.59
C PHE A 88 -1.50 8.34 -0.42
N ALA A 89 -2.74 8.13 -0.01
CA ALA A 89 -3.68 9.20 0.28
C ALA A 89 -3.78 9.37 1.80
N ALA A 90 -3.30 10.50 2.31
CA ALA A 90 -3.33 10.84 3.72
C ALA A 90 -4.41 11.90 3.95
N SER A 91 -5.49 11.49 4.62
CA SER A 91 -6.67 12.33 4.80
C SER A 91 -7.16 12.29 6.24
N THR A 92 -7.25 13.47 6.83
CA THR A 92 -7.89 13.73 8.11
C THR A 92 -9.15 14.56 7.90
N LEU A 93 -9.89 14.87 8.96
CA LEU A 93 -11.05 15.78 8.88
C LEU A 93 -10.68 17.21 8.44
N TYR A 94 -9.40 17.58 8.48
CA TYR A 94 -8.94 18.96 8.25
C TYR A 94 -7.96 19.09 7.08
N GLU A 95 -7.30 18.01 6.68
CA GLU A 95 -6.28 18.02 5.64
C GLU A 95 -6.41 16.80 4.73
N GLN A 96 -6.21 17.02 3.44
CA GLN A 96 -6.14 15.97 2.43
C GLN A 96 -4.87 16.15 1.62
N SER A 97 -4.05 15.12 1.55
CA SER A 97 -2.79 15.15 0.80
C SER A 97 -2.49 13.83 0.12
N ILE A 98 -1.89 13.93 -1.06
CA ILE A 98 -1.52 12.76 -1.86
C ILE A 98 -0.01 12.71 -1.95
N TRP A 99 0.57 11.57 -1.61
CA TRP A 99 1.99 11.36 -1.57
C TRP A 99 2.40 10.37 -2.65
N ILE A 100 3.43 10.70 -3.41
CA ILE A 100 3.89 9.88 -4.53
C ILE A 100 5.40 9.68 -4.40
N THR A 101 5.84 8.43 -4.43
CA THR A 101 7.25 8.11 -4.67
C THR A 101 7.50 8.04 -6.18
N ASP A 102 8.58 8.67 -6.63
CA ASP A 102 8.93 8.79 -8.04
C ASP A 102 10.33 8.23 -8.27
N VAL A 103 10.39 7.14 -9.04
CA VAL A 103 11.63 6.41 -9.35
C VAL A 103 12.20 6.79 -10.72
N GLY A 104 11.62 7.82 -11.36
CA GLY A 104 12.04 8.27 -12.68
C GLY A 104 13.51 8.69 -12.72
N SER A 105 14.11 8.68 -13.92
CA SER A 105 15.48 9.15 -14.13
C SER A 105 15.54 10.58 -14.72
N GLY A 106 14.38 11.17 -15.00
CA GLY A 106 14.24 12.55 -15.46
C GLY A 106 14.29 13.57 -14.32
N PHE A 107 14.03 14.83 -14.67
CA PHE A 107 14.22 15.98 -13.77
C PHE A 107 13.44 15.89 -12.45
N PHE A 108 12.29 15.22 -12.44
CA PHE A 108 11.46 15.08 -11.23
C PHE A 108 11.71 13.77 -10.47
N GLY A 109 12.51 12.87 -11.02
CA GLY A 109 12.71 11.53 -10.48
C GLY A 109 13.50 11.48 -9.17
N HIS A 110 13.57 10.29 -8.59
CA HIS A 110 14.24 9.99 -7.31
C HIS A 110 13.80 10.91 -6.15
N THR A 111 12.49 11.11 -6.03
CA THR A 111 11.88 11.98 -5.01
C THR A 111 10.65 11.35 -4.38
N VAL A 112 10.26 11.89 -3.23
CA VAL A 112 8.93 11.72 -2.66
C VAL A 112 8.23 13.08 -2.69
N LYS A 113 6.99 13.14 -3.17
CA LYS A 113 6.28 14.40 -3.41
C LYS A 113 4.91 14.40 -2.75
N LYS A 114 4.58 15.49 -2.06
CA LYS A 114 3.24 15.78 -1.50
C LYS A 114 2.46 16.66 -2.47
N TYR A 115 1.21 16.32 -2.68
CA TYR A 115 0.27 17.04 -3.54
C TYR A 115 -1.01 17.41 -2.78
N SER A 116 -1.68 18.46 -3.24
CA SER A 116 -3.08 18.73 -2.90
C SER A 116 -3.99 17.66 -3.50
N SER A 117 -5.24 17.62 -3.06
CA SER A 117 -6.26 16.73 -3.62
C SER A 117 -6.69 17.05 -5.05
N PHE A 118 -6.28 18.22 -5.56
CA PHE A 118 -6.46 18.66 -6.93
C PHE A 118 -5.22 18.42 -7.80
N GLY A 119 -4.12 17.93 -7.23
CA GLY A 119 -2.89 17.60 -7.95
C GLY A 119 -1.85 18.71 -7.98
N ASP A 120 -1.99 19.77 -7.17
CA ASP A 120 -0.98 20.82 -7.05
C ASP A 120 0.20 20.31 -6.21
N LEU A 121 1.42 20.51 -6.69
CA LEU A 121 2.63 20.11 -5.95
C LEU A 121 2.83 21.03 -4.74
N VAL A 122 2.86 20.45 -3.54
CA VAL A 122 2.99 21.15 -2.26
C VAL A 122 4.42 21.05 -1.73
N GLN A 123 4.99 19.84 -1.72
CA GLN A 123 6.31 19.58 -1.14
C GLN A 123 7.07 18.55 -1.97
N VAL A 124 8.39 18.73 -2.04
CA VAL A 124 9.33 17.74 -2.59
C VAL A 124 10.33 17.35 -1.51
N LEU A 125 10.49 16.05 -1.30
CA LEU A 125 11.55 15.44 -0.52
C LEU A 125 12.52 14.75 -1.48
N GLY A 126 13.81 14.87 -1.22
CA GLY A 126 14.86 14.41 -2.13
C GLY A 126 15.46 15.54 -2.96
N THR A 127 16.45 15.21 -3.80
CA THR A 127 17.01 16.13 -4.79
C THR A 127 16.47 15.74 -6.18
N PRO A 128 15.55 16.52 -6.77
CA PRO A 128 14.94 16.19 -8.07
C PRO A 128 15.96 15.78 -9.14
N GLY A 129 15.74 14.62 -9.75
CA GLY A 129 16.56 14.08 -10.84
C GLY A 129 17.96 13.62 -10.41
N LYS A 130 18.27 13.65 -9.12
CA LYS A 130 19.57 13.24 -8.58
C LYS A 130 19.37 12.16 -7.53
N LYS A 131 19.52 10.90 -7.95
CA LYS A 131 19.63 9.79 -7.02
C LYS A 131 20.82 9.94 -6.07
N GLY A 132 20.68 9.42 -4.86
CA GLY A 132 21.76 9.41 -3.89
C GLY A 132 21.36 8.79 -2.56
N THR A 133 22.35 8.68 -1.66
CA THR A 133 22.21 8.05 -0.35
C THR A 133 22.24 9.07 0.80
N GLY A 134 22.49 10.35 0.47
CA GLY A 134 22.66 11.43 1.43
C GLY A 134 21.44 11.65 2.35
N LEU A 135 21.72 12.08 3.58
CA LEU A 135 20.70 12.44 4.58
C LEU A 135 20.62 13.95 4.82
N ASN A 136 21.61 14.72 4.34
CA ASN A 136 21.60 16.18 4.38
C ASN A 136 22.39 16.77 3.19
N PRO A 137 21.73 17.25 2.13
CA PRO A 137 20.28 17.15 1.91
C PRO A 137 19.85 15.68 1.81
N LEU A 138 18.60 15.39 2.18
CA LEU A 138 18.01 14.07 1.98
C LEU A 138 17.95 13.76 0.47
N GLN A 139 18.43 12.59 0.08
CA GLN A 139 18.42 12.06 -1.28
C GLN A 139 17.80 10.68 -1.27
N PHE A 140 17.17 10.27 -2.36
CA PHE A 140 16.60 8.93 -2.52
C PHE A 140 17.25 8.23 -3.70
N ASP A 141 17.14 6.91 -3.76
CA ASP A 141 17.53 6.13 -4.93
C ASP A 141 16.54 4.97 -5.11
N ASN A 142 15.55 5.25 -5.96
CA ASN A 142 14.36 4.44 -6.18
C ASN A 142 13.50 4.25 -4.92
N PRO A 143 12.88 5.34 -4.42
CA PRO A 143 11.91 5.23 -3.34
C PRO A 143 10.70 4.39 -3.79
N ALA A 144 10.44 3.27 -3.12
CA ALA A 144 9.45 2.30 -3.54
C ALA A 144 8.05 2.70 -3.11
N GLU A 145 7.85 2.96 -1.82
CA GLU A 145 6.55 3.30 -1.25
C GLU A 145 6.73 4.14 0.02
N LEU A 146 5.62 4.70 0.50
CA LEU A 146 5.54 5.35 1.78
C LEU A 146 4.21 5.05 2.50
N TYR A 147 4.18 5.34 3.79
CA TYR A 147 2.99 5.39 4.62
C TYR A 147 3.00 6.68 5.45
N VAL A 148 1.85 7.33 5.61
CA VAL A 148 1.72 8.55 6.42
C VAL A 148 0.71 8.28 7.53
N GLU A 149 1.11 8.45 8.79
CA GLU A 149 0.21 8.37 9.93
C GLU A 149 -0.67 9.63 10.06
N ASP A 150 -1.79 9.53 10.78
CA ASP A 150 -2.66 10.68 11.10
C ASP A 150 -1.93 11.79 11.88
N THR A 151 -0.83 11.45 12.56
CA THR A 151 0.07 12.40 13.23
C THR A 151 0.92 13.22 12.26
N GLY A 152 0.97 12.83 10.99
CA GLY A 152 1.84 13.40 9.96
C GLY A 152 3.24 12.77 9.90
N ASP A 153 3.56 11.80 10.76
CA ASP A 153 4.81 11.02 10.65
C ASP A 153 4.80 10.19 9.37
N ILE A 154 5.95 10.09 8.71
CA ILE A 154 6.09 9.50 7.37
C ILE A 154 7.10 8.36 7.41
N TYR A 155 6.71 7.21 6.89
CA TYR A 155 7.57 6.05 6.72
C TYR A 155 7.86 5.86 5.24
N ILE A 156 9.12 5.83 4.85
CA ILE A 156 9.52 5.71 3.44
C ILE A 156 10.42 4.48 3.31
N VAL A 157 10.09 3.61 2.37
CA VAL A 157 10.98 2.53 1.93
C VAL A 157 11.71 2.97 0.67
N ASP A 158 13.02 3.06 0.78
CA ASP A 158 13.92 3.53 -0.27
C ASP A 158 14.83 2.39 -0.69
N GLY A 159 14.42 1.68 -1.76
CA GLY A 159 15.16 0.53 -2.24
C GLY A 159 14.49 -0.32 -3.32
N ASP A 160 13.75 0.25 -4.26
CA ASP A 160 13.32 -0.49 -5.46
C ASP A 160 14.50 -0.69 -6.44
N GLY A 161 15.44 -1.57 -6.07
CA GLY A 161 16.59 -1.94 -6.90
C GLY A 161 17.70 -0.89 -7.04
N GLY A 162 17.61 0.23 -6.30
CA GLY A 162 18.64 1.27 -6.24
C GLY A 162 19.82 0.94 -5.32
N LEU A 163 20.65 1.94 -5.04
CA LEU A 163 21.77 1.85 -4.09
C LEU A 163 21.29 1.77 -2.63
N ASN A 164 20.12 2.32 -2.34
CA ASN A 164 19.54 2.32 -1.00
C ASN A 164 18.74 1.02 -0.76
N ASN A 165 18.74 0.56 0.48
CA ASN A 165 17.92 -0.55 0.96
C ASN A 165 17.54 -0.23 2.41
N ARG A 166 16.64 0.74 2.60
CA ARG A 166 16.39 1.35 3.90
C ARG A 166 14.94 1.72 4.15
N LEU A 167 14.60 1.78 5.43
CA LEU A 167 13.38 2.34 5.99
C LEU A 167 13.75 3.63 6.72
N ILE A 168 13.05 4.72 6.39
CA ILE A 168 13.24 6.04 6.99
C ILE A 168 11.93 6.46 7.66
N LYS A 169 11.98 6.86 8.93
CA LYS A 169 10.88 7.59 9.58
C LYS A 169 11.21 9.07 9.64
N LEU A 170 10.30 9.90 9.13
CA LEU A 170 10.34 11.36 9.22
C LEU A 170 9.20 11.86 10.13
N SER A 171 9.42 12.99 10.78
CA SER A 171 8.33 13.75 11.40
C SER A 171 7.50 14.49 10.35
N GLN A 172 6.36 15.06 10.77
CA GLN A 172 5.56 15.98 9.95
C GLN A 172 6.35 17.19 9.41
N ASP A 173 7.42 17.59 10.10
CA ASP A 173 8.32 18.69 9.70
C ASP A 173 9.51 18.20 8.85
N PHE A 174 9.45 16.95 8.39
CA PHE A 174 10.44 16.28 7.53
C PHE A 174 11.81 16.06 8.19
N MET A 175 11.87 16.07 9.51
CA MET A 175 13.08 15.71 10.25
C MET A 175 13.19 14.19 10.37
N ILE A 176 14.38 13.63 10.12
CA ILE A 176 14.62 12.20 10.33
C ILE A 176 14.52 11.90 11.82
N LEU A 177 13.57 11.04 12.19
CA LEU A 177 13.39 10.55 13.55
C LEU A 177 14.28 9.33 13.81
N TRP A 178 14.24 8.37 12.88
CA TRP A 178 15.14 7.22 12.87
C TRP A 178 15.24 6.63 11.46
N LEU A 179 16.27 5.80 11.26
CA LEU A 179 16.56 5.15 9.98
C LEU A 179 17.18 3.79 10.23
N HIS A 180 16.71 2.78 9.51
CA HIS A 180 17.29 1.44 9.49
C HIS A 180 17.51 0.97 8.06
N GLY A 181 18.48 0.07 7.88
CA GLY A 181 18.68 -0.60 6.61
C GLY A 181 20.00 -0.30 5.94
N GLU A 182 20.57 -1.38 5.45
CA GLU A 182 21.61 -1.46 4.45
C GLU A 182 21.36 -2.77 3.68
N ASN A 183 22.04 -2.96 2.56
CA ASN A 183 21.90 -4.21 1.81
C ASN A 183 22.30 -5.42 2.67
N GLY A 184 21.44 -6.43 2.75
CA GLY A 184 21.74 -7.70 3.41
C GLY A 184 20.52 -8.48 3.87
N THR A 185 20.79 -9.63 4.49
CA THR A 185 19.77 -10.62 4.90
C THR A 185 19.58 -10.69 6.42
N GLY A 186 20.42 -9.98 7.20
CA GLY A 186 20.34 -9.97 8.66
C GLY A 186 19.16 -9.14 9.21
N PRO A 187 18.92 -9.15 10.53
CA PRO A 187 17.95 -8.28 11.18
C PRO A 187 18.21 -6.81 10.82
N ALA A 188 17.13 -6.06 10.52
CA ALA A 188 17.17 -4.65 10.13
C ALA A 188 18.02 -4.32 8.87
N LYS A 189 18.48 -5.33 8.13
CA LYS A 189 19.03 -5.18 6.76
C LYS A 189 17.94 -5.51 5.75
N PHE A 190 17.99 -4.93 4.58
CA PHE A 190 16.97 -5.15 3.54
C PHE A 190 17.61 -5.56 2.22
N ASN A 191 16.80 -6.20 1.38
CA ASN A 191 17.10 -6.47 -0.01
C ASN A 191 15.83 -6.20 -0.81
N ILE A 192 15.79 -5.08 -1.52
CA ILE A 192 14.63 -4.58 -2.24
C ILE A 192 13.41 -4.41 -1.31
N PRO A 193 13.49 -3.57 -0.26
CA PRO A 193 12.32 -3.22 0.54
C PRO A 193 11.33 -2.44 -0.34
N HIS A 194 10.07 -2.88 -0.36
CA HIS A 194 9.15 -2.50 -1.44
C HIS A 194 7.86 -1.85 -0.95
N SER A 195 7.40 -2.20 0.25
CA SER A 195 6.15 -1.69 0.81
C SER A 195 6.24 -1.53 2.32
N VAL A 196 5.49 -0.58 2.88
CA VAL A 196 5.44 -0.29 4.32
C VAL A 196 4.02 0.02 4.78
N THR A 197 3.66 -0.45 5.97
CA THR A 197 2.41 -0.08 6.65
C THR A 197 2.61 -0.09 8.17
N VAL A 198 1.72 0.56 8.92
CA VAL A 198 1.78 0.64 10.38
C VAL A 198 0.49 0.06 10.95
N ASP A 199 0.60 -0.72 12.02
CA ASP A 199 -0.57 -1.26 12.73
C ASP A 199 -0.95 -0.42 13.96
N SER A 200 -2.15 -0.70 14.50
CA SER A 200 -2.68 -0.01 15.67
C SER A 200 -1.92 -0.33 16.97
N ALA A 201 -1.04 -1.34 16.97
CA ALA A 201 -0.17 -1.68 18.09
C ALA A 201 1.16 -0.90 18.07
N GLY A 202 1.35 -0.01 17.09
CA GLY A 202 2.57 0.78 16.95
C GLY A 202 3.72 0.02 16.32
N ARG A 203 3.43 -0.95 15.43
CA ARG A 203 4.45 -1.71 14.70
C ARG A 203 4.48 -1.31 13.24
N VAL A 204 5.67 -1.16 12.69
CA VAL A 204 5.95 -0.85 11.29
C VAL A 204 6.28 -2.14 10.55
N TRP A 205 5.49 -2.49 9.54
CA TRP A 205 5.60 -3.72 8.78
C TRP A 205 6.17 -3.42 7.39
N VAL A 206 7.33 -3.98 7.07
CA VAL A 206 8.05 -3.73 5.82
C VAL A 206 8.16 -5.00 4.98
N ALA A 207 7.64 -4.95 3.76
CA ALA A 207 7.84 -5.98 2.77
C ALA A 207 9.28 -5.94 2.24
N ASP A 208 10.11 -6.88 2.70
CA ASP A 208 11.51 -7.04 2.31
C ASP A 208 11.58 -8.07 1.17
N ARG A 209 11.19 -7.62 -0.03
CA ARG A 209 10.79 -8.46 -1.16
C ARG A 209 11.90 -9.41 -1.59
N GLY A 210 13.12 -8.91 -1.77
CA GLY A 210 14.26 -9.71 -2.23
C GLY A 210 14.71 -10.76 -1.20
N ASN A 211 14.47 -10.52 0.09
CA ASN A 211 14.73 -11.48 1.16
C ASN A 211 13.54 -12.41 1.45
N LYS A 212 12.44 -12.28 0.70
CA LYS A 212 11.23 -13.08 0.85
C LYS A 212 10.69 -13.10 2.29
N ARG A 213 10.59 -11.93 2.90
CA ARG A 213 10.08 -11.78 4.27
C ARG A 213 9.34 -10.48 4.49
N ILE A 214 8.61 -10.40 5.59
CA ILE A 214 8.17 -9.13 6.17
C ILE A 214 8.98 -8.89 7.45
N GLN A 215 9.58 -7.72 7.61
CA GLN A 215 10.23 -7.32 8.86
C GLN A 215 9.35 -6.36 9.65
N VAL A 216 9.44 -6.43 10.98
CA VAL A 216 8.61 -5.63 11.88
C VAL A 216 9.48 -4.80 12.81
N PHE A 217 9.14 -3.54 12.99
CA PHE A 217 9.87 -2.58 13.83
C PHE A 217 8.93 -1.87 14.78
N ASP A 218 9.44 -1.43 15.92
CA ASP A 218 8.73 -0.52 16.80
C ASP A 218 8.66 0.87 16.15
N LYS A 219 7.48 1.49 16.15
CA LYS A 219 7.28 2.74 15.42
C LYS A 219 7.94 3.95 16.07
N ASP A 220 8.18 3.90 17.38
CA ASP A 220 8.70 5.02 18.16
C ASP A 220 10.23 4.91 18.28
N THR A 221 10.73 3.73 18.62
CA THR A 221 12.18 3.50 18.83
C THR A 221 12.92 3.07 17.56
N GLY A 222 12.22 2.51 16.57
CA GLY A 222 12.83 1.87 15.40
C GLY A 222 13.41 0.49 15.68
N GLU A 223 13.29 -0.04 16.91
CA GLU A 223 13.85 -1.35 17.26
C GLU A 223 13.25 -2.47 16.42
N TRP A 224 14.09 -3.40 15.96
CA TRP A 224 13.64 -4.56 15.22
C TRP A 224 12.92 -5.55 16.15
N LEU A 225 11.68 -5.89 15.81
CA LEU A 225 10.80 -6.75 16.61
C LEU A 225 10.74 -8.19 16.09
N GLY A 226 11.13 -8.43 14.84
CA GLY A 226 11.11 -9.75 14.25
C GLY A 226 10.93 -9.74 12.74
N ALA A 227 10.79 -10.95 12.17
CA ALA A 227 10.43 -11.12 10.77
C ALA A 227 9.56 -12.36 10.55
N TRP A 228 8.75 -12.31 9.50
CA TRP A 228 8.02 -13.45 8.95
C TRP A 228 8.60 -13.87 7.61
N ASN A 229 9.12 -15.09 7.53
CA ASN A 229 9.69 -15.70 6.33
C ASN A 229 9.01 -17.02 5.95
N ASN A 230 8.25 -17.63 6.86
CA ASN A 230 7.61 -18.93 6.68
C ASN A 230 6.44 -18.92 5.67
N CYS A 231 5.78 -17.77 5.45
CA CYS A 231 4.67 -17.64 4.50
C CYS A 231 5.06 -17.30 3.06
N PHE A 232 6.31 -16.90 2.80
CA PHE A 232 6.72 -16.27 1.53
C PHE A 232 7.79 -17.08 0.79
N THR A 233 7.72 -18.41 0.85
CA THR A 233 8.77 -19.30 0.33
C THR A 233 8.89 -19.28 -1.21
N GLU A 234 7.77 -19.17 -1.92
CA GLU A 234 7.71 -19.09 -3.38
C GLU A 234 8.27 -17.75 -3.89
N GLU A 235 7.70 -16.64 -3.41
CA GLU A 235 8.06 -15.28 -3.81
C GLU A 235 7.93 -14.32 -2.64
N GLY A 236 8.75 -13.27 -2.63
CA GLY A 236 8.68 -12.25 -1.61
C GLY A 236 7.48 -11.30 -1.76
N PRO A 237 7.03 -10.72 -0.63
CA PRO A 237 5.92 -9.77 -0.64
C PRO A 237 6.29 -8.50 -1.40
N SER A 238 5.42 -8.04 -2.31
CA SER A 238 5.56 -6.75 -2.98
C SER A 238 4.73 -5.65 -2.31
N SER A 239 3.61 -5.99 -1.69
CA SER A 239 2.75 -5.01 -1.01
C SER A 239 2.10 -5.59 0.22
N VAL A 240 1.96 -4.78 1.27
CA VAL A 240 1.33 -5.15 2.54
C VAL A 240 0.39 -4.05 3.00
N ARG A 241 -0.86 -4.41 3.35
CA ARG A 241 -1.84 -3.49 3.97
C ARG A 241 -2.71 -4.20 4.98
N PHE A 242 -3.03 -3.51 6.07
CA PHE A 242 -3.97 -4.00 7.07
C PHE A 242 -5.42 -3.80 6.63
N THR A 243 -6.26 -4.79 6.96
CA THR A 243 -7.72 -4.64 6.93
C THR A 243 -8.18 -3.54 7.90
N PRO A 244 -9.38 -2.96 7.72
CA PRO A 244 -9.88 -1.88 8.58
C PRO A 244 -9.95 -2.25 10.06
N ASP A 245 -10.29 -3.50 10.36
CA ASP A 245 -10.37 -4.01 11.73
C ASP A 245 -9.02 -4.38 12.35
N GLY A 246 -7.93 -4.25 11.58
CA GLY A 246 -6.57 -4.56 11.99
C GLY A 246 -6.31 -6.05 12.24
N LYS A 247 -7.26 -6.94 11.94
CA LYS A 247 -7.13 -8.37 12.22
C LYS A 247 -6.32 -9.13 11.17
N TYR A 248 -6.18 -8.57 9.97
CA TYR A 248 -5.50 -9.23 8.86
C TYR A 248 -4.58 -8.29 8.10
N LEU A 249 -3.53 -8.86 7.52
CA LEU A 249 -2.73 -8.23 6.48
C LEU A 249 -3.07 -8.86 5.14
N ILE A 250 -3.33 -8.03 4.15
CA ILE A 250 -3.44 -8.44 2.75
C ILE A 250 -2.07 -8.23 2.10
N VAL A 251 -1.55 -9.28 1.49
CA VAL A 251 -0.20 -9.32 0.94
C VAL A 251 -0.24 -9.69 -0.54
N ALA A 252 0.33 -8.84 -1.38
CA ALA A 252 0.61 -9.17 -2.78
C ALA A 252 2.00 -9.79 -2.95
N GLN A 253 2.11 -10.69 -3.92
CA GLN A 253 3.37 -11.28 -4.38
C GLN A 253 3.35 -11.22 -5.91
N LEU A 254 4.27 -10.45 -6.50
CA LEU A 254 4.14 -9.94 -7.87
C LEU A 254 3.90 -11.00 -8.94
N ASN A 255 4.62 -12.12 -8.93
CA ASN A 255 4.50 -13.17 -9.94
C ASN A 255 3.52 -14.28 -9.53
N LEU A 256 2.71 -14.05 -8.49
CA LEU A 256 1.62 -14.92 -8.10
C LEU A 256 0.30 -14.20 -8.39
N SER A 257 -0.56 -14.78 -9.23
CA SER A 257 -1.89 -14.24 -9.53
C SER A 257 -2.87 -14.44 -8.37
N ARG A 258 -2.46 -14.09 -7.14
CA ARG A 258 -3.24 -14.22 -5.92
C ARG A 258 -2.76 -13.22 -4.86
N LEU A 259 -3.65 -12.87 -3.94
CA LEU A 259 -3.30 -12.17 -2.70
C LEU A 259 -3.42 -13.13 -1.53
N SER A 260 -2.50 -13.02 -0.58
CA SER A 260 -2.53 -13.78 0.68
C SER A 260 -3.20 -12.94 1.75
N VAL A 261 -4.19 -13.52 2.46
CA VAL A 261 -4.77 -12.92 3.66
C VAL A 261 -4.13 -13.59 4.87
N VAL A 262 -3.38 -12.80 5.65
CA VAL A 262 -2.56 -13.27 6.77
C VAL A 262 -3.15 -12.77 8.07
N ALA A 263 -3.23 -13.61 9.10
CA ALA A 263 -3.66 -13.18 10.42
C ALA A 263 -2.66 -12.18 11.03
N ALA A 264 -3.15 -11.01 11.46
CA ALA A 264 -2.35 -10.07 12.23
C ALA A 264 -2.09 -10.66 13.62
N PRO A 265 -0.86 -10.55 14.16
CA PRO A 265 -0.59 -11.05 15.49
C PRO A 265 -1.16 -10.10 16.54
N PRO A 266 -1.47 -10.61 17.74
CA PRO A 266 -1.88 -9.77 18.86
C PRO A 266 -0.78 -8.75 19.24
N VAL A 267 -1.13 -7.83 20.12
CA VAL A 267 -0.15 -6.91 20.73
C VAL A 267 0.95 -7.71 21.43
N GLY A 268 2.21 -7.31 21.22
CA GLY A 268 3.39 -8.02 21.71
C GLY A 268 4.09 -8.79 20.60
N SER A 269 4.45 -10.05 20.88
CA SER A 269 5.22 -10.89 19.95
C SER A 269 4.50 -11.06 18.61
N ILE A 270 5.26 -10.94 17.52
CA ILE A 270 4.73 -11.10 16.16
C ILE A 270 4.48 -12.57 15.78
N GLY A 271 5.05 -13.52 16.52
CA GLY A 271 4.92 -14.96 16.26
C GLY A 271 5.33 -15.38 14.83
N GLU A 272 4.81 -16.53 14.40
CA GLU A 272 4.96 -17.03 13.03
C GLU A 272 3.80 -16.53 12.16
N CYS A 273 4.07 -16.30 10.87
CA CYS A 273 3.01 -15.92 9.94
C CYS A 273 2.02 -17.08 9.72
N SER A 274 0.73 -16.75 9.58
CA SER A 274 -0.34 -17.70 9.25
C SER A 274 -1.24 -17.16 8.14
N VAL A 275 -1.14 -17.75 6.95
CA VAL A 275 -2.07 -17.48 5.84
C VAL A 275 -3.40 -18.16 6.13
N ILE A 276 -4.47 -17.39 6.23
CA ILE A 276 -5.82 -17.87 6.56
C ILE A 276 -6.73 -18.02 5.34
N SER A 277 -6.46 -17.27 4.27
CA SER A 277 -7.22 -17.31 3.02
C SER A 277 -6.38 -16.75 1.88
N THR A 278 -6.88 -16.93 0.66
CA THR A 278 -6.27 -16.44 -0.56
C THR A 278 -7.35 -15.84 -1.44
N ILE A 279 -7.08 -14.65 -1.99
CA ILE A 279 -7.91 -14.01 -3.01
C ILE A 279 -7.30 -14.38 -4.36
N GLN A 280 -8.00 -15.19 -5.15
CA GLN A 280 -7.52 -15.60 -6.46
C GLN A 280 -7.77 -14.47 -7.47
N LEU A 281 -6.71 -14.00 -8.12
CA LEU A 281 -6.80 -13.03 -9.22
C LEU A 281 -6.95 -13.78 -10.55
N ALA A 282 -7.29 -13.05 -11.62
CA ALA A 282 -7.31 -13.62 -12.96
C ALA A 282 -5.91 -14.12 -13.37
N ASP A 283 -5.86 -15.16 -14.21
CA ASP A 283 -4.60 -15.73 -14.66
C ASP A 283 -3.71 -14.66 -15.33
N GLN A 284 -2.40 -14.75 -15.08
CA GLN A 284 -1.38 -13.84 -15.63
C GLN A 284 -1.43 -12.39 -15.11
N VAL A 285 -2.35 -12.08 -14.19
CA VAL A 285 -2.30 -10.83 -13.44
C VAL A 285 -1.11 -10.85 -12.48
N LEU A 286 -0.34 -9.76 -12.49
CA LEU A 286 0.79 -9.56 -11.59
C LEU A 286 0.44 -8.45 -10.58
N PRO A 287 0.00 -8.80 -9.35
CA PRO A 287 -0.37 -7.80 -8.35
C PRO A 287 0.87 -7.10 -7.83
N HIS A 288 1.02 -5.81 -8.12
CA HIS A 288 2.20 -5.05 -7.76
C HIS A 288 2.06 -4.38 -6.40
N LEU A 289 1.22 -3.35 -6.31
CA LEU A 289 0.85 -2.66 -5.09
C LEU A 289 -0.66 -2.76 -4.88
N LEU A 290 -1.10 -2.69 -3.62
CA LEU A 290 -2.51 -2.71 -3.26
C LEU A 290 -2.82 -1.68 -2.19
N GLU A 291 -4.07 -1.27 -2.12
CA GLU A 291 -4.59 -0.46 -1.02
C GLU A 291 -5.93 -1.03 -0.53
N VAL A 292 -6.18 -0.89 0.77
CA VAL A 292 -7.43 -1.34 1.40
C VAL A 292 -8.20 -0.13 1.89
N ASP A 293 -9.43 0.00 1.40
CA ASP A 293 -10.35 1.02 1.86
C ASP A 293 -10.70 0.79 3.34
N LYS A 294 -10.32 1.74 4.20
CA LYS A 294 -10.55 1.72 5.65
C LYS A 294 -12.01 1.82 6.06
N LYS A 295 -12.90 2.25 5.16
CA LYS A 295 -14.34 2.36 5.42
C LYS A 295 -15.09 1.11 4.99
N THR A 296 -14.78 0.60 3.80
CA THR A 296 -15.56 -0.49 3.19
C THR A 296 -14.90 -1.87 3.27
N GLY A 297 -13.59 -1.93 3.51
CA GLY A 297 -12.80 -3.16 3.40
C GLY A 297 -12.47 -3.57 1.95
N ALA A 298 -12.90 -2.80 0.95
CA ALA A 298 -12.60 -3.08 -0.44
C ALA A 298 -11.09 -3.04 -0.71
N VAL A 299 -10.62 -3.96 -1.55
CA VAL A 299 -9.20 -4.08 -1.93
C VAL A 299 -9.04 -3.63 -3.37
N TYR A 300 -8.18 -2.65 -3.57
CA TYR A 300 -7.80 -2.17 -4.89
C TYR A 300 -6.39 -2.66 -5.21
N VAL A 301 -6.21 -3.22 -6.41
CA VAL A 301 -4.94 -3.83 -6.81
C VAL A 301 -4.42 -3.13 -8.05
N ALA A 302 -3.20 -2.63 -7.97
CA ALA A 302 -2.45 -2.18 -9.14
C ALA A 302 -1.84 -3.39 -9.84
N GLU A 303 -2.39 -3.74 -11.00
CA GLU A 303 -2.02 -4.91 -11.78
C GLU A 303 -1.03 -4.56 -12.90
N ILE A 304 0.15 -5.18 -12.89
CA ILE A 304 1.11 -5.09 -13.99
C ILE A 304 0.81 -6.21 -15.01
N GLY A 305 0.87 -5.89 -16.30
CA GLY A 305 0.76 -6.89 -17.37
C GLY A 305 -0.66 -7.33 -17.73
N ALA A 306 -1.67 -6.91 -16.96
CA ALA A 306 -3.06 -7.06 -17.37
C ALA A 306 -3.31 -6.25 -18.64
N LYS A 307 -3.68 -6.91 -19.74
CA LYS A 307 -3.87 -6.21 -21.01
C LYS A 307 -5.02 -5.20 -20.97
N GLN A 308 -6.01 -5.35 -20.10
CA GLN A 308 -7.15 -4.41 -19.93
C GLN A 308 -7.91 -4.54 -18.59
N ASN A 309 -7.37 -5.23 -17.57
CA ASN A 309 -8.08 -5.45 -16.31
C ASN A 309 -7.44 -4.60 -15.20
N HIS A 310 -8.27 -3.77 -14.56
CA HIS A 310 -7.95 -3.06 -13.33
C HIS A 310 -9.00 -3.49 -12.33
N SER A 311 -8.58 -4.10 -11.21
CA SER A 311 -9.51 -4.84 -10.36
C SER A 311 -9.74 -4.18 -9.00
N ARG A 312 -11.02 -4.09 -8.64
CA ARG A 312 -11.48 -3.83 -7.28
C ARG A 312 -12.12 -5.11 -6.76
N TRP A 313 -11.89 -5.41 -5.48
CA TRP A 313 -12.48 -6.57 -4.83
C TRP A 313 -13.28 -6.14 -3.60
N GLN A 314 -14.44 -6.75 -3.37
CA GLN A 314 -15.34 -6.45 -2.26
C GLN A 314 -15.61 -7.69 -1.41
N ASP A 315 -15.75 -7.51 -0.10
CA ASP A 315 -16.18 -8.59 0.81
C ASP A 315 -17.57 -9.13 0.42
N ILE A 316 -17.77 -10.45 0.59
CA ILE A 316 -19.02 -11.17 0.27
C ILE A 316 -19.82 -11.47 1.53
#